data_AF-A0A0L0W0K2-F1
#
_entry.id   AF-A0A0L0W0K2-F1
#
_cell.length_a   1.000
_cell.length_b   1.000
_cell.length_c   1.000
_cell.angle_alpha   90.00
_cell.angle_beta   90.00
_cell.angle_gamma   90.00
#
_symmetry.space_group_name_H-M   'P 1'
#
loop_
_entity.id
_entity.type
_entity.pdbx_description
1 polymer ?
#
loop_
_entity_poly.entity_id
_entity_poly.type
_entity_poly.pdbx_seq_one_letter_code
_entity_poly.pdbx_strand_id
1 'polypeptide(L)'
;METITCGIDYTDKNHTVLVRQLCKKLDRQHSKCHLETVDFDLLAVFIMQEFGNKLHIRRSVEMVLDQFGDGAPLINRPTQSEILTDTNPDDPSPKNTHQNQIHQAAISVSQTILHYDHHPLTTIPFCLRYPTYSDVLGYSIEQEKNYVLLPDGKMVVLVDEAGICVGVGVPPDKSNGKKS
;
A
#
# COMPACT_ATOMS: atom_id res chain seq x y z
N MET A 1 -17.32 38.88 26.21
CA MET A 1 -17.44 39.23 24.78
C MET A 1 -16.65 38.20 24.01
N GLU A 2 -17.32 37.24 23.36
CA GLU A 2 -16.66 36.30 22.46
C GLU A 2 -16.35 37.02 21.15
N THR A 3 -15.07 37.17 20.84
CA THR A 3 -14.61 37.72 19.56
C THR A 3 -14.76 36.65 18.49
N ILE A 4 -15.78 36.82 17.64
CA ILE A 4 -15.93 36.05 16.40
C ILE A 4 -14.75 36.43 15.50
N THR A 5 -13.76 35.55 15.40
CA THR A 5 -12.59 35.72 14.53
C THR A 5 -13.00 35.33 13.12
N CYS A 6 -12.91 36.26 12.18
CA CYS A 6 -13.24 36.01 10.79
C CYS A 6 -12.07 35.28 10.11
N GLY A 7 -12.31 34.53 9.03
CA GLY A 7 -11.27 33.75 8.34
C GLY A 7 -10.07 34.58 7.86
N ILE A 8 -10.28 35.89 7.66
CA ILE A 8 -9.26 36.86 7.26
C ILE A 8 -8.32 37.30 8.40
N ASP A 9 -8.65 36.99 9.66
CA ASP A 9 -7.88 37.38 10.86
C ASP A 9 -6.91 36.27 11.32
N TYR A 10 -6.75 35.21 10.53
CA TYR A 10 -5.85 34.11 10.85
C TYR A 10 -4.39 34.53 10.63
N THR A 11 -3.65 34.68 11.72
CA THR A 11 -2.18 34.82 11.69
C THR A 11 -1.51 33.46 11.45
N ASP A 12 -0.23 33.44 11.07
CA ASP A 12 0.56 32.21 10.90
C ASP A 12 0.57 31.33 12.17
N LYS A 13 0.51 31.96 13.35
CA LYS A 13 0.39 31.26 14.63
C LYS A 13 -0.95 30.54 14.73
N ASN A 14 -2.05 31.17 14.31
CA ASN A 14 -3.38 30.56 14.29
C ASN A 14 -3.41 29.39 13.29
N HIS A 15 -2.79 29.54 12.11
CA HIS A 15 -2.67 28.46 11.13
C HIS A 15 -1.89 27.26 11.68
N THR A 16 -0.76 27.49 12.33
CA THR A 16 0.06 26.45 12.96
C THR A 16 -0.71 25.68 14.03
N VAL A 17 -1.50 26.40 14.84
CA VAL A 17 -2.35 25.78 15.86
C VAL A 17 -3.45 24.92 15.23
N LEU A 18 -4.12 25.41 14.18
CA LEU A 18 -5.13 24.64 13.46
C LEU A 18 -4.55 23.37 12.83
N VAL A 19 -3.41 23.47 12.14
CA VAL A 19 -2.73 22.30 11.56
C VAL A 19 -2.39 21.29 12.66
N ARG A 20 -1.84 21.75 13.79
CA ARG A 20 -1.53 20.85 14.91
C ARG A 20 -2.77 20.17 15.49
N GLN A 21 -3.89 20.88 15.58
CA GLN A 21 -5.16 20.30 16.03
C GLN A 21 -5.70 19.28 15.01
N LEU A 22 -5.59 19.58 13.71
CA LEU A 22 -5.97 18.67 12.63
C LEU A 22 -5.13 17.39 12.67
N CYS A 23 -3.80 17.49 12.73
CA CYS A 23 -2.91 16.32 12.79
C CYS A 23 -3.23 15.44 14.01
N LYS A 24 -3.38 16.05 15.21
CA LYS A 24 -3.78 15.31 16.42
C LYS A 24 -5.11 14.59 16.27
N LYS A 25 -6.04 15.17 15.51
CA LYS A 25 -7.35 14.57 15.25
C LYS A 25 -7.24 13.40 14.29
N LEU A 26 -6.49 13.56 13.19
CA LEU A 26 -6.22 12.50 12.24
C LEU A 26 -5.51 11.32 12.91
N ASP A 27 -4.49 11.56 13.74
CA ASP A 27 -3.81 10.50 14.51
C ASP A 27 -4.77 9.73 15.42
N ARG A 28 -5.68 10.44 16.10
CA ARG A 28 -6.71 9.81 16.94
C ARG A 28 -7.70 8.98 16.11
N GLN A 29 -8.04 9.43 14.92
CA GLN A 29 -8.91 8.68 14.01
C GLN A 29 -8.17 7.45 13.45
N HIS A 30 -6.89 7.59 13.09
CA HIS A 30 -6.04 6.52 12.60
C HIS A 30 -5.85 5.41 13.63
N SER A 31 -5.58 5.76 14.89
CA SER A 31 -5.44 4.77 15.99
C SER A 31 -6.71 3.94 16.28
N LYS A 32 -7.86 4.35 15.75
CA LYS A 32 -9.14 3.63 15.86
C LYS A 32 -9.77 3.38 14.48
N CYS A 33 -8.95 3.35 13.44
CA CYS A 33 -9.44 3.17 12.08
C CYS A 33 -10.07 1.79 11.88
N HIS A 34 -10.96 1.71 10.91
CA HIS A 34 -11.42 0.47 10.32
C HIS A 34 -10.44 0.11 9.20
N LEU A 35 -9.74 -1.00 9.37
CA LEU A 35 -8.87 -1.55 8.33
C LEU A 35 -9.68 -2.53 7.48
N GLU A 36 -9.68 -2.33 6.17
CA GLU A 36 -10.33 -3.23 5.22
C GLU A 36 -9.30 -3.70 4.19
N THR A 37 -9.18 -5.01 4.02
CA THR A 37 -8.33 -5.59 2.98
C THR A 37 -9.12 -5.69 1.69
N VAL A 38 -8.64 -5.02 0.65
CA VAL A 38 -9.20 -5.15 -0.70
C VAL A 38 -8.52 -6.31 -1.43
N ASP A 39 -9.29 -7.01 -2.25
CA ASP A 39 -8.79 -8.08 -3.11
C ASP A 39 -8.00 -7.48 -4.29
N PHE A 40 -6.74 -7.13 -4.00
CA PHE A 40 -5.79 -6.46 -4.89
C PHE A 40 -4.36 -6.72 -4.39
N ASP A 41 -3.37 -6.74 -5.28
CA ASP A 41 -1.94 -6.82 -4.90
C ASP A 41 -1.13 -5.84 -5.76
N LEU A 42 -0.78 -4.67 -5.20
CA LEU A 42 -0.09 -3.62 -5.94
C LEU A 42 1.32 -4.03 -6.36
N LEU A 43 1.99 -4.84 -5.55
CA LEU A 43 3.37 -5.27 -5.82
C LEU A 43 3.39 -6.24 -7.00
N ALA A 44 2.42 -7.14 -7.09
CA ALA A 44 2.27 -8.02 -8.25
C ALA A 44 2.00 -7.23 -9.53
N VAL A 45 1.11 -6.23 -9.48
CA VAL A 45 0.84 -5.35 -10.64
C VAL A 45 2.10 -4.60 -11.05
N PHE A 46 2.85 -4.07 -10.10
CA PHE A 46 4.10 -3.37 -10.34
C PHE A 46 5.14 -4.27 -11.05
N ILE A 47 5.39 -5.48 -10.55
CA ILE A 47 6.30 -6.44 -11.20
C ILE A 47 5.86 -6.72 -12.65
N MET A 48 4.57 -6.93 -12.85
CA MET A 48 4.05 -7.32 -14.16
C MET A 48 4.05 -6.18 -15.19
N GLN A 49 4.07 -4.93 -14.75
CA GLN A 49 4.31 -3.78 -15.61
C GLN A 49 5.77 -3.71 -16.10
N GLU A 50 6.73 -4.09 -15.26
CA GLU A 50 8.16 -4.08 -15.60
C GLU A 50 8.55 -5.23 -16.54
N PHE A 51 8.01 -6.43 -16.33
CA PHE A 51 8.36 -7.63 -17.12
C PHE A 51 7.42 -7.89 -18.31
N GLY A 52 6.27 -7.20 -18.34
CA GLY A 52 5.25 -7.32 -19.38
C GLY A 52 4.42 -8.61 -19.31
N ASN A 53 3.50 -8.75 -20.26
CA ASN A 53 2.48 -9.81 -20.26
C ASN A 53 2.93 -11.18 -20.83
N LYS A 54 4.21 -11.32 -21.21
CA LYS A 54 4.73 -12.56 -21.83
C LYS A 54 5.24 -13.57 -20.82
N LEU A 55 5.57 -13.10 -19.61
CA LEU A 55 6.09 -13.94 -18.53
C LEU A 55 4.98 -14.15 -17.49
N HIS A 56 4.89 -15.37 -16.96
CA HIS A 56 4.02 -15.62 -15.82
C HIS A 56 4.63 -14.98 -14.56
N ILE A 57 3.81 -14.45 -13.65
CA ILE A 57 4.27 -13.78 -12.43
C ILE A 57 5.31 -14.60 -11.64
N ARG A 58 5.10 -15.91 -11.52
CA ARG A 58 6.08 -16.84 -10.90
C ARG A 58 7.46 -16.71 -11.53
N ARG A 59 7.51 -16.70 -12.86
CA ARG A 59 8.78 -16.61 -13.59
C ARG A 59 9.43 -15.24 -13.44
N SER A 60 8.62 -14.17 -13.46
CA SER A 60 9.11 -12.82 -13.21
C SER A 60 9.72 -12.69 -11.81
N VAL A 61 9.03 -13.21 -10.80
CA VAL A 61 9.51 -13.24 -9.40
C VAL A 61 10.79 -14.07 -9.27
N GLU A 62 10.83 -15.28 -9.81
CA GLU A 62 12.05 -16.12 -9.83
C GLU A 62 13.24 -15.37 -10.43
N MET A 63 13.06 -14.74 -11.60
CA MET A 63 14.15 -14.00 -12.26
C MET A 63 14.68 -12.84 -11.43
N VAL A 64 13.80 -12.11 -10.74
CA VAL A 64 14.21 -11.01 -9.84
C VAL A 64 14.99 -11.56 -8.65
N LEU A 65 14.50 -12.61 -8.00
CA LEU A 65 15.15 -13.20 -6.83
C LEU A 65 16.49 -13.85 -7.19
N ASP A 66 16.58 -14.53 -8.33
CA ASP A 66 17.83 -15.08 -8.86
C ASP A 66 18.87 -13.98 -9.14
N GLN A 67 18.41 -12.82 -9.63
CA GLN A 67 19.27 -11.68 -9.95
C GLN A 67 19.80 -10.94 -8.71
N PHE A 68 19.01 -10.84 -7.64
CA PHE A 68 19.34 -10.05 -6.45
C PHE A 68 19.69 -10.87 -5.19
N GLY A 69 19.57 -12.20 -5.23
CA GLY A 69 20.20 -13.11 -4.26
C GLY A 69 19.33 -13.62 -3.09
N ASP A 70 18.02 -13.41 -3.07
CA ASP A 70 17.15 -13.73 -1.91
C ASP A 70 16.21 -14.94 -2.14
N GLY A 71 16.74 -16.06 -2.64
CA GLY A 71 16.00 -17.32 -2.81
C GLY A 71 15.48 -18.02 -1.53
N ALA A 72 15.38 -17.34 -0.38
CA ALA A 72 14.85 -17.89 0.88
C ALA A 72 14.07 -16.83 1.70
N PRO A 73 12.98 -17.21 2.39
CA PRO A 73 12.01 -16.26 2.95
C PRO A 73 12.58 -15.50 4.14
N LEU A 74 12.73 -14.18 4.00
CA LEU A 74 13.13 -13.26 5.06
C LEU A 74 11.98 -13.02 6.04
N ILE A 75 11.77 -13.96 6.96
CA ILE A 75 11.14 -13.67 8.24
C ILE A 75 12.21 -12.90 9.04
N ASN A 76 12.04 -11.58 9.16
CA ASN A 76 12.87 -10.62 9.92
C ASN A 76 14.03 -9.97 9.16
N ARG A 77 13.77 -8.85 8.47
CA ARG A 77 14.77 -7.78 8.33
C ARG A 77 14.16 -6.43 8.71
N PRO A 78 14.69 -5.72 9.73
CA PRO A 78 14.24 -4.38 10.03
C PRO A 78 14.72 -3.42 8.93
N THR A 79 13.86 -2.45 8.62
CA THR A 79 14.11 -1.30 7.77
C THR A 79 15.39 -0.59 8.21
N GLN A 80 16.43 -0.60 7.37
CA GLN A 80 17.58 0.28 7.56
C GLN A 80 18.02 0.88 6.24
N SER A 81 17.79 2.20 6.14
CA SER A 81 18.59 3.10 5.33
C SER A 81 20.05 2.96 5.74
N GLU A 82 20.89 2.37 4.91
CA GLU A 82 22.34 2.57 5.02
C GLU A 82 22.94 2.87 3.66
N ILE A 83 23.88 3.81 3.73
CA ILE A 83 24.52 4.58 2.69
C ILE A 83 25.44 3.68 1.86
N LEU A 84 25.45 3.93 0.54
CA LEU A 84 26.34 3.33 -0.45
C LEU A 84 27.82 3.46 -0.02
N THR A 85 28.50 2.33 0.17
CA THR A 85 29.97 2.24 0.11
C THR A 85 30.42 1.02 -0.68
N ASP A 86 31.33 1.28 -1.63
CA ASP A 86 32.13 0.38 -2.47
C ASP A 86 31.41 -0.73 -3.26
N THR A 87 31.11 -0.40 -4.52
CA THR A 87 30.60 -1.31 -5.55
C THR A 87 31.67 -2.34 -5.93
N ASN A 88 31.57 -3.55 -5.39
CA ASN A 88 32.14 -4.72 -6.03
C ASN A 88 31.31 -4.98 -7.32
N PRO A 89 31.90 -5.01 -8.52
CA PRO A 89 31.13 -5.17 -9.77
C PRO A 89 30.29 -6.46 -9.82
N ASP A 90 30.69 -7.47 -9.04
CA ASP A 90 30.02 -8.78 -8.93
C ASP A 90 29.02 -8.86 -7.77
N ASP A 91 28.72 -7.76 -7.08
CA ASP A 91 27.67 -7.76 -6.04
C ASP A 91 26.27 -7.83 -6.70
N PRO A 92 25.48 -8.89 -6.44
CA PRO A 92 24.11 -9.00 -6.93
C PRO A 92 23.16 -8.03 -6.24
N SER A 93 23.60 -7.24 -5.25
CA SER A 93 22.70 -6.33 -4.54
C SER A 93 22.06 -5.25 -5.45
N PRO A 94 20.82 -4.83 -5.16
CA PRO A 94 20.19 -3.77 -5.92
C PRO A 94 20.94 -2.43 -5.78
N LYS A 95 21.30 -1.81 -6.91
CA LYS A 95 22.20 -0.65 -6.98
C LYS A 95 21.49 0.70 -6.94
N ASN A 96 20.17 0.71 -7.08
CA ASN A 96 19.36 1.93 -7.03
C ASN A 96 17.99 1.69 -6.40
N THR A 97 17.27 2.79 -6.09
CA THR A 97 15.94 2.75 -5.45
C THR A 97 14.94 1.91 -6.22
N HIS A 98 14.94 1.99 -7.56
CA HIS A 98 13.99 1.27 -8.39
C HIS A 98 14.26 -0.25 -8.37
N GLN A 99 15.53 -0.66 -8.48
CA GLN A 99 15.92 -2.07 -8.33
C GLN A 99 15.58 -2.61 -6.94
N ASN A 100 15.79 -1.80 -5.88
CA ASN A 100 15.36 -2.16 -4.53
C ASN A 100 13.84 -2.36 -4.45
N GLN A 101 13.05 -1.49 -5.06
CA GLN A 101 11.59 -1.62 -5.09
C GLN A 101 11.15 -2.90 -5.81
N ILE A 102 11.72 -3.21 -6.98
CA ILE A 102 11.43 -4.44 -7.73
C ILE A 102 11.82 -5.66 -6.88
N HIS A 103 12.97 -5.63 -6.22
CA HIS A 103 13.43 -6.73 -5.38
C HIS A 103 12.48 -6.96 -4.18
N GLN A 104 12.11 -5.91 -3.45
CA GLN A 104 11.18 -6.01 -2.32
C GLN A 104 9.79 -6.49 -2.77
N ALA A 105 9.32 -6.02 -3.93
CA ALA A 105 8.07 -6.50 -4.52
C ALA A 105 8.13 -8.02 -4.78
N ALA A 106 9.22 -8.50 -5.39
CA ALA A 106 9.39 -9.92 -5.68
C ALA A 106 9.44 -10.79 -4.43
N ILE A 107 10.10 -10.33 -3.36
CA ILE A 107 10.11 -11.03 -2.06
C ILE A 107 8.68 -11.16 -1.52
N SER A 108 7.92 -10.06 -1.50
CA SER A 108 6.54 -10.06 -0.99
C SER A 108 5.63 -10.99 -1.80
N VAL A 109 5.66 -10.88 -3.14
CA VAL A 109 4.82 -11.72 -4.01
C VAL A 109 5.23 -13.20 -3.94
N SER A 110 6.53 -13.48 -3.81
CA SER A 110 7.03 -14.84 -3.59
C SER A 110 6.46 -15.46 -2.32
N GLN A 111 6.43 -14.71 -1.22
CA GLN A 111 5.83 -15.18 0.04
C GLN A 111 4.34 -15.51 -0.12
N THR A 112 3.57 -14.66 -0.81
CA THR A 112 2.16 -14.92 -1.12
C THR A 112 1.98 -16.20 -1.95
N ILE A 113 2.80 -16.38 -2.99
CA ILE A 113 2.76 -17.56 -3.86
C ILE A 113 3.13 -18.84 -3.09
N LEU A 114 4.21 -18.80 -2.31
CA LEU A 114 4.65 -19.93 -1.48
C LEU A 114 3.59 -20.29 -0.44
N HIS A 115 2.96 -19.30 0.19
CA HIS A 115 1.90 -19.53 1.15
C HIS A 115 0.73 -20.28 0.52
N TYR A 116 0.30 -19.87 -0.68
CA TYR A 116 -0.76 -20.52 -1.44
C TYR A 116 -0.36 -21.95 -1.87
N ASP A 117 0.86 -22.16 -2.38
CA ASP A 117 1.33 -23.48 -2.82
C ASP A 117 1.36 -24.50 -1.68
N HIS A 118 1.70 -24.06 -0.46
CA HIS A 118 1.67 -24.91 0.73
C HIS A 118 0.26 -25.11 1.32
N HIS A 119 -0.69 -24.22 1.01
CA HIS A 119 -2.06 -24.24 1.53
C HIS A 119 -3.11 -24.09 0.40
N PRO A 120 -3.24 -25.07 -0.49
CA PRO A 120 -4.04 -24.95 -1.72
C PRO A 120 -5.56 -24.91 -1.50
N LEU A 121 -6.03 -24.99 -0.26
CA LEU A 121 -7.45 -24.78 0.10
C LEU A 121 -7.81 -23.31 0.27
N THR A 122 -6.82 -22.41 0.16
CA THR A 122 -7.04 -20.96 0.18
C THR A 122 -7.50 -20.45 -1.18
N THR A 123 -8.17 -19.30 -1.20
CA THR A 123 -8.50 -18.60 -2.44
C THR A 123 -7.23 -18.33 -3.24
N ILE A 124 -7.28 -18.52 -4.55
CA ILE A 124 -6.16 -18.18 -5.44
C ILE A 124 -5.81 -16.70 -5.23
N PRO A 125 -4.57 -16.35 -4.85
CA PRO A 125 -4.20 -14.96 -4.54
C PRO A 125 -4.33 -14.07 -5.78
N PHE A 126 -4.52 -12.77 -5.56
CA PHE A 126 -4.75 -11.80 -6.63
C PHE A 126 -3.66 -11.85 -7.70
N CYS A 127 -2.40 -11.93 -7.27
CA CYS A 127 -1.22 -11.98 -8.13
C CYS A 127 -1.24 -13.14 -9.14
N LEU A 128 -1.91 -14.25 -8.83
CA LEU A 128 -2.06 -15.41 -9.72
C LEU A 128 -3.33 -15.35 -10.57
N ARG A 129 -4.36 -14.59 -10.17
CA ARG A 129 -5.61 -14.43 -10.92
C ARG A 129 -5.55 -13.34 -11.98
N TYR A 130 -4.94 -12.20 -11.65
CA TYR A 130 -4.90 -11.01 -12.51
C TYR A 130 -3.46 -10.56 -12.74
N PRO A 131 -2.66 -11.35 -13.47
CA PRO A 131 -1.24 -11.10 -13.62
C PRO A 131 -0.94 -9.91 -14.54
N THR A 132 -1.87 -9.38 -15.34
CA THR A 132 -1.57 -8.25 -16.23
C THR A 132 -2.39 -7.01 -15.91
N TYR A 133 -1.90 -5.85 -16.33
CA TYR A 133 -2.65 -4.60 -16.23
C TYR A 133 -4.05 -4.69 -16.87
N SER A 134 -4.18 -5.40 -18.00
CA SER A 134 -5.48 -5.60 -18.65
C SER A 134 -6.42 -6.45 -17.79
N ASP A 135 -5.90 -7.48 -17.13
CA ASP A 135 -6.69 -8.31 -16.21
C ASP A 135 -7.15 -7.51 -14.99
N VAL A 136 -6.24 -6.70 -14.43
CA VAL A 136 -6.51 -5.78 -13.31
C VAL A 136 -7.57 -4.75 -13.68
N LEU A 137 -7.47 -4.17 -14.88
CA LEU A 137 -8.46 -3.22 -15.38
C LEU A 137 -9.83 -3.89 -15.57
N GLY A 138 -9.87 -5.08 -16.16
CA GLY A 138 -11.10 -5.86 -16.31
C GLY A 138 -11.75 -6.16 -14.98
N TYR A 139 -10.96 -6.63 -14.01
CA TYR A 139 -11.41 -6.88 -12.65
C TYR A 139 -11.95 -5.61 -11.98
N SER A 140 -11.27 -4.48 -12.14
CA SER A 140 -11.69 -3.20 -11.55
C SER A 140 -13.05 -2.74 -12.08
N ILE A 141 -13.31 -2.95 -13.37
CA ILE A 141 -14.61 -2.67 -13.99
C ILE A 141 -15.70 -3.60 -13.46
N GLU A 142 -15.39 -4.89 -13.26
CA GLU A 142 -16.34 -5.84 -12.65
C GLU A 142 -16.68 -5.45 -11.21
N GLN A 143 -15.69 -4.99 -10.44
CA GLN A 143 -15.89 -4.54 -9.06
C GLN A 143 -16.60 -3.20 -8.94
N GLU A 144 -16.69 -2.37 -9.99
CA GLU A 144 -17.41 -1.08 -9.93
C GLU A 144 -18.87 -1.25 -9.46
N LYS A 145 -19.49 -2.37 -9.82
CA LYS A 145 -20.88 -2.69 -9.44
C LYS A 145 -21.00 -3.30 -8.04
N ASN A 146 -19.89 -3.75 -7.48
CA ASN A 146 -19.82 -4.37 -6.17
C ASN A 146 -19.30 -3.35 -5.16
N TYR A 147 -20.18 -2.87 -4.29
CA TYR A 147 -19.76 -2.00 -3.20
C TYR A 147 -20.16 -2.60 -1.86
N VAL A 148 -19.31 -2.38 -0.87
CA VAL A 148 -19.58 -2.69 0.53
C VAL A 148 -19.70 -1.36 1.27
N LEU A 149 -20.76 -1.22 2.07
CA LEU A 149 -20.91 -0.05 2.93
C LEU A 149 -19.91 -0.15 4.09
N LEU A 150 -18.99 0.80 4.14
CA LEU A 150 -18.00 0.91 5.21
C LEU A 150 -18.50 1.84 6.33
N PRO A 151 -17.94 1.74 7.55
CA PRO A 151 -18.39 2.55 8.68
C PRO A 151 -18.27 4.06 8.42
N ASP A 152 -19.36 4.79 8.61
CA ASP A 152 -19.45 6.24 8.36
C ASP A 152 -18.87 7.12 9.48
N GLY A 153 -18.59 6.51 10.65
CA GLY A 153 -18.17 7.19 11.86
C GLY A 153 -16.69 7.05 12.20
N LYS A 154 -15.92 6.30 11.41
CA LYS A 154 -14.50 6.03 11.65
C LYS A 154 -13.69 6.31 10.39
N MET A 155 -12.40 6.58 10.58
CA MET A 155 -11.46 6.54 9.46
C MET A 155 -11.41 5.13 8.92
N VAL A 156 -11.48 4.99 7.61
CA VAL A 156 -11.34 3.75 6.89
C VAL A 156 -9.98 3.77 6.21
N VAL A 157 -9.18 2.73 6.39
CA VAL A 157 -7.93 2.52 5.67
C VAL A 157 -8.09 1.25 4.86
N LEU A 158 -8.00 1.39 3.54
CA LEU A 158 -8.00 0.28 2.60
C LEU A 158 -6.55 -0.18 2.43
N VAL A 159 -6.30 -1.47 2.60
CA VAL A 159 -5.01 -2.10 2.35
C VAL A 159 -5.14 -3.20 1.31
N ASP A 160 -4.11 -3.41 0.50
CA ASP A 160 -4.06 -4.54 -0.43
C ASP A 160 -3.71 -5.86 0.31
N GLU A 161 -3.62 -6.98 -0.42
CA GLU A 161 -3.26 -8.30 0.14
C GLU A 161 -1.87 -8.31 0.81
N ALA A 162 -0.97 -7.40 0.42
CA ALA A 162 0.36 -7.23 1.00
C ALA A 162 0.37 -6.23 2.19
N GLY A 163 -0.77 -5.66 2.56
CA GLY A 163 -0.90 -4.70 3.66
C GLY A 163 -0.51 -3.26 3.29
N ILE A 164 -0.33 -2.96 2.00
CA ILE A 164 -0.02 -1.61 1.52
C ILE A 164 -1.30 -0.77 1.51
N CYS A 165 -1.26 0.41 2.12
CA CYS A 165 -2.35 1.37 2.08
C CYS A 165 -2.64 1.82 0.64
N VAL A 166 -3.85 1.55 0.15
CA VAL A 166 -4.31 1.92 -1.20
C VAL A 166 -5.36 3.04 -1.19
N GLY A 167 -5.94 3.33 -0.02
CA GLY A 167 -6.92 4.40 0.11
C GLY A 167 -7.25 4.72 1.56
N VAL A 168 -7.63 5.97 1.81
CA VAL A 168 -8.06 6.43 3.13
C VAL A 168 -9.34 7.23 3.01
N GLY A 169 -10.38 6.81 3.73
CA GLY A 169 -11.61 7.54 3.92
C GLY A 169 -11.64 8.18 5.31
N VAL A 170 -11.80 9.50 5.40
CA VAL A 170 -11.93 10.20 6.68
C VAL A 170 -13.39 10.62 6.87
N PRO A 171 -14.03 10.26 8.00
CA PRO A 171 -15.43 10.58 8.21
C PRO A 171 -15.60 12.10 8.39
N PRO A 172 -16.73 12.66 7.94
CA PRO A 172 -16.99 14.09 8.05
C PRO A 172 -17.11 14.51 9.52
N ASP A 173 -16.77 15.78 9.76
CA ASP A 173 -16.82 16.33 11.10
C ASP A 173 -18.25 16.60 11.58
N LYS A 174 -18.74 15.77 12.50
CA LYS A 174 -20.08 15.89 13.08
C LYS A 174 -20.29 17.19 13.88
N SER A 175 -19.23 17.95 14.17
CA SER A 175 -19.33 19.28 14.81
C SER A 175 -19.95 20.35 13.92
N ASN A 176 -19.94 20.18 12.60
CA ASN A 176 -20.40 21.21 11.65
C ASN A 176 -21.86 21.02 11.18
N GLY A 177 -22.53 19.94 11.59
CA GLY A 177 -23.91 19.60 11.21
C GLY A 177 -25.00 20.19 12.12
N LYS A 178 -24.65 20.90 13.19
CA LYS A 178 -25.61 21.66 14.03
C LYS A 178 -25.68 23.11 13.56
N LYS A 179 -26.19 23.35 12.37
CA LYS A 179 -26.78 24.65 12.00
C LYS A 179 -28.26 24.39 11.73
N SER A 180 -29.04 24.51 12.80
CA SER A 180 -30.49 24.67 12.73
C SER A 180 -30.84 26.10 12.34
#